data_AF-A0A368LHT2-F1
#
_entry.id   AF-A0A368LHT2-F1
#
_cell.length_a   1.000
_cell.length_b   1.000
_cell.length_c   1.000
_cell.angle_alpha   90.00
_cell.angle_beta   90.00
_cell.angle_gamma   90.00
#
_symmetry.space_group_name_H-M   'P 1'
#
loop_
_entity.id
_entity.type
_entity.pdbx_description
1 polymer ?
#
loop_
_entity_poly.entity_id
_entity_poly.type
_entity_poly.pdbx_seq_one_letter_code
_entity_poly.pdbx_strand_id
1 'polypeptide(L)'
;MAVTVSGILRDSGGNPSPNDVIKFYTVQGFNGALPSATLEVVTSETGSYDFELSVGIHILSVQYDRILTRVGKVTVTSETPSPQTLDTLLALGEPLLPDEIIAVKQLVAEANAAAQSVSEDANKVAQDKDEVAQNTQTVSEKTQIVVDAQSNVIEKAQQVATNTETVNEKTQTVLDAQADVTAKANQVASDAQQVSSDKQTVLDAKSDVTAKANQVASDAQQVSENASQVALDKGSVDEAAEEIATAQAVIGTSIDGVYANAAAIVSLNDTILRLHPIYEAEE
;
A
#
# COMPACT_ATOMS: atom_id res chain seq x y z
N MET A 1 -62.58 61.56 -25.84
CA MET A 1 -61.79 60.93 -26.91
C MET A 1 -62.71 60.73 -28.10
N ALA A 2 -62.24 61.10 -29.28
CA ALA A 2 -62.99 60.95 -30.53
C ALA A 2 -62.04 60.37 -31.59
N VAL A 3 -62.63 59.70 -32.57
CA VAL A 3 -61.92 59.18 -33.75
C VAL A 3 -62.21 60.12 -34.91
N THR A 4 -61.18 60.50 -35.64
CA THR A 4 -61.33 61.27 -36.87
C THR A 4 -61.89 60.36 -37.95
N VAL A 5 -63.03 60.74 -38.51
CA VAL A 5 -63.71 60.00 -39.57
C VAL A 5 -63.70 60.84 -40.82
N SER A 6 -62.92 60.40 -41.81
CA SER A 6 -62.75 61.15 -43.05
C SER A 6 -62.73 60.23 -44.27
N GLY A 7 -63.21 60.75 -45.40
CA GLY A 7 -63.35 59.97 -46.63
C GLY A 7 -64.27 60.65 -47.64
N ILE A 8 -64.70 59.88 -48.63
CA ILE A 8 -65.63 60.32 -49.69
C ILE A 8 -66.89 59.45 -49.60
N LEU A 9 -68.04 60.07 -49.42
CA LEU A 9 -69.33 59.40 -49.49
C LEU A 9 -69.65 59.11 -50.96
N ARG A 10 -70.02 57.87 -51.25
CA ARG A 10 -70.33 57.42 -52.61
C ARG A 10 -71.75 56.89 -52.71
N ASP A 11 -72.40 57.12 -53.85
CA ASP A 11 -73.68 56.54 -54.20
C ASP A 11 -73.53 55.05 -54.59
N SER A 12 -74.66 54.38 -54.85
CA SER A 12 -74.67 52.97 -55.31
C SER A 12 -73.97 52.74 -56.66
N GLY A 13 -73.68 53.80 -57.42
CA GLY A 13 -72.90 53.78 -58.66
C GLY A 13 -71.41 54.07 -58.46
N GLY A 14 -70.96 54.31 -57.21
CA GLY A 14 -69.58 54.65 -56.87
C GLY A 14 -69.20 56.12 -57.10
N ASN A 15 -70.14 56.97 -57.50
CA ASN A 15 -69.90 58.41 -57.72
C ASN A 15 -69.94 59.17 -56.39
N PRO A 16 -69.17 60.27 -56.23
CA PRO A 16 -69.26 61.09 -55.04
C PRO A 16 -70.66 61.67 -54.86
N SER A 17 -71.14 61.68 -53.62
CA SER A 17 -72.46 62.19 -53.22
C SER A 17 -72.33 63.59 -52.60
N PRO A 18 -72.47 64.68 -53.37
CA PRO A 18 -72.29 66.04 -52.87
C PRO A 18 -73.53 66.56 -52.13
N ASN A 19 -73.31 67.34 -51.06
CA ASN A 19 -74.35 67.98 -50.27
C ASN A 19 -75.36 67.02 -49.59
N ASP A 20 -74.97 65.76 -49.40
CA ASP A 20 -75.79 64.78 -48.67
C ASP A 20 -75.46 64.83 -47.17
N VAL A 21 -76.49 64.58 -46.35
CA VAL A 21 -76.38 64.60 -44.89
C VAL A 21 -76.03 63.21 -44.37
N ILE A 22 -74.93 63.13 -43.64
CA ILE A 22 -74.53 61.99 -42.82
C ILE A 22 -74.95 62.28 -41.38
N LYS A 23 -75.84 61.47 -40.83
CA LYS A 23 -76.38 61.61 -39.48
C LYS A 23 -75.98 60.42 -38.62
N PHE A 24 -75.34 60.71 -37.49
CA PHE A 24 -75.11 59.75 -36.42
C PHE A 24 -76.08 60.01 -35.28
N TYR A 25 -76.78 58.95 -34.88
CA TYR A 25 -77.58 58.94 -33.68
C TYR A 25 -76.90 58.06 -32.63
N THR A 26 -76.44 58.66 -31.54
CA THR A 26 -75.77 57.93 -30.46
C THR A 26 -76.79 57.10 -29.66
N VAL A 27 -76.70 55.78 -29.79
CA VAL A 27 -77.50 54.84 -29.00
C VAL A 27 -76.91 54.68 -27.61
N GLN A 28 -75.58 54.58 -27.53
CA GLN A 28 -74.85 54.47 -26.28
C GLN A 28 -73.58 55.30 -26.36
N GLY A 29 -73.56 56.42 -25.64
CA GLY A 29 -72.37 57.26 -25.55
C GLY A 29 -71.46 56.80 -24.41
N PHE A 30 -70.14 56.84 -24.63
CA PHE A 30 -69.15 56.63 -23.59
C PHE A 30 -68.26 57.88 -23.48
N ASN A 31 -67.86 58.26 -22.25
CA ASN A 31 -66.94 59.39 -22.00
C ASN A 31 -67.33 60.74 -22.62
N GLY A 32 -68.58 61.18 -22.42
CA GLY A 32 -69.01 62.57 -22.68
C GLY A 32 -69.94 62.76 -23.89
N ALA A 33 -70.18 61.75 -24.71
CA ALA A 33 -71.30 61.76 -25.65
C ALA A 33 -72.62 61.46 -24.91
N LEU A 34 -73.60 62.36 -24.99
CA LEU A 34 -74.92 62.12 -24.40
C LEU A 34 -75.64 60.99 -25.17
N PRO A 35 -76.34 60.07 -24.48
CA PRO A 35 -77.25 59.16 -25.17
C PRO A 35 -78.32 60.00 -25.89
N SER A 36 -78.68 59.61 -27.11
CA SER A 36 -79.51 60.40 -28.05
C SER A 36 -78.88 61.67 -28.62
N ALA A 37 -77.57 61.90 -28.41
CA ALA A 37 -76.86 62.95 -29.14
C ALA A 37 -76.90 62.66 -30.65
N THR A 38 -77.00 63.74 -31.42
CA THR A 38 -77.05 63.68 -32.87
C THR A 38 -75.90 64.48 -33.44
N LEU A 39 -75.11 63.86 -34.31
CA LEU A 39 -74.12 64.53 -35.13
C LEU A 39 -74.59 64.51 -36.58
N GLU A 40 -74.70 65.69 -37.18
CA GLU A 40 -75.04 65.86 -38.60
C GLU A 40 -73.86 66.49 -39.31
N VAL A 41 -73.41 65.85 -40.38
CA VAL A 41 -72.28 66.27 -41.21
C VAL A 41 -72.77 66.30 -42.65
N VAL A 42 -72.56 67.43 -43.33
CA VAL A 42 -72.92 67.57 -44.75
C VAL A 42 -71.66 67.37 -45.58
N THR A 43 -71.75 66.54 -46.62
CA THR A 43 -70.62 66.31 -47.52
C THR A 43 -70.35 67.52 -48.40
N SER A 44 -69.07 67.75 -48.75
CA SER A 44 -68.67 68.85 -49.65
C SER A 44 -69.18 68.65 -51.09
N GLU A 45 -68.94 69.63 -51.96
CA GLU A 45 -69.25 69.54 -53.41
C GLU A 45 -68.54 68.37 -54.13
N THR A 46 -67.51 67.78 -53.49
CA THR A 46 -66.79 66.61 -53.98
C THR A 46 -67.16 65.31 -53.24
N GLY A 47 -68.20 65.33 -52.41
CA GLY A 47 -68.65 64.21 -51.60
C GLY A 47 -67.77 63.89 -50.38
N SER A 48 -66.80 64.75 -50.05
CA SER A 48 -65.87 64.52 -48.95
C SER A 48 -66.50 64.85 -47.60
N TYR A 49 -66.14 64.07 -46.57
CA TYR A 49 -66.48 64.34 -45.17
C TYR A 49 -65.22 64.27 -44.31
N ASP A 50 -65.18 65.07 -43.25
CA ASP A 50 -64.13 65.05 -42.22
C ASP A 50 -64.74 65.57 -40.91
N PHE A 51 -64.82 64.72 -39.90
CA PHE A 51 -65.40 65.06 -38.60
C PHE A 51 -64.86 64.17 -37.49
N GLU A 52 -65.08 64.57 -36.24
CA GLU A 52 -64.74 63.76 -35.07
C GLU A 52 -65.98 63.00 -34.56
N LEU A 53 -65.88 61.67 -34.47
CA LEU A 53 -66.91 60.82 -33.89
C LEU A 53 -66.49 60.37 -32.49
N SER A 54 -67.30 60.70 -31.49
CA SER A 54 -67.03 60.31 -30.11
C SER A 54 -67.12 58.79 -29.90
N VAL A 55 -66.37 58.26 -28.92
CA VAL A 55 -66.46 56.85 -28.51
C VAL A 55 -67.90 56.51 -28.11
N GLY A 56 -68.46 55.45 -28.67
CA GLY A 56 -69.89 55.17 -28.58
C GLY A 56 -70.39 54.17 -29.59
N ILE A 57 -71.61 53.68 -29.36
CA ILE A 57 -72.40 52.97 -30.35
C ILE A 57 -73.33 53.99 -31.01
N HIS A 58 -73.18 54.15 -32.32
CA HIS A 58 -73.92 55.11 -33.13
C HIS A 58 -74.67 54.39 -34.25
N ILE A 59 -75.90 54.82 -34.51
CA ILE A 59 -76.64 54.46 -35.72
C ILE A 59 -76.27 55.48 -36.79
N LEU A 60 -75.65 55.00 -37.86
CA LEU A 60 -75.36 55.80 -39.04
C LEU A 60 -76.58 55.79 -39.95
N SER A 61 -77.02 56.99 -40.34
CA SER A 61 -78.01 57.21 -41.37
C SER A 61 -77.48 58.20 -42.38
N VAL A 62 -77.70 57.96 -43.66
CA VAL A 62 -77.22 58.82 -44.75
C VAL A 62 -78.42 59.24 -45.59
N GLN A 63 -78.44 60.49 -46.01
CA GLN A 63 -79.48 61.03 -46.86
C GLN A 63 -79.30 60.51 -48.29
N TYR A 64 -80.38 59.97 -48.86
CA TYR A 64 -80.46 59.52 -50.24
C TYR A 64 -81.81 59.92 -50.81
N ASP A 65 -81.83 60.59 -51.97
CA ASP A 65 -83.06 61.10 -52.61
C ASP A 65 -83.99 61.86 -51.65
N ARG A 66 -83.40 62.76 -50.86
CA ARG A 66 -84.08 63.59 -49.83
C ARG A 66 -84.69 62.82 -48.65
N ILE A 67 -84.40 61.52 -48.51
CA ILE A 67 -84.84 60.68 -47.39
C ILE A 67 -83.61 60.20 -46.61
N LEU A 68 -83.62 60.39 -45.29
CA LEU A 68 -82.58 59.87 -44.42
C LEU A 68 -82.78 58.37 -44.19
N THR A 69 -81.88 57.55 -44.71
CA THR A 69 -81.95 56.09 -44.62
C THR A 69 -80.90 55.56 -43.67
N ARG A 70 -81.30 54.66 -42.76
CA ARG A 70 -80.37 54.00 -41.84
C ARG A 70 -79.44 53.06 -42.62
N VAL A 71 -78.13 53.31 -42.52
CA VAL A 71 -77.07 52.53 -43.18
C VAL A 71 -76.62 51.38 -42.30
N GLY A 72 -76.33 51.63 -41.02
CA GLY A 72 -75.78 50.59 -40.16
C GLY A 72 -75.52 51.04 -38.72
N LYS A 73 -74.97 50.13 -37.93
CA LYS A 73 -74.52 50.40 -36.56
C LYS A 73 -72.99 50.48 -36.58
N VAL A 74 -72.46 51.58 -36.10
CA VAL A 74 -71.02 51.81 -35.96
C VAL A 74 -70.67 51.76 -34.48
N THR A 75 -69.60 51.05 -34.15
CA THR A 75 -69.05 51.03 -32.80
C THR A 75 -67.68 51.68 -32.81
N VAL A 76 -67.54 52.79 -32.10
CA VAL A 76 -66.26 53.46 -31.90
C VAL A 76 -65.81 53.17 -30.48
N THR A 77 -64.62 52.60 -30.33
CA THR A 77 -63.99 52.31 -29.04
C THR A 77 -62.77 53.22 -28.83
N SER A 78 -62.20 53.23 -27.63
CA SER A 78 -60.94 53.94 -27.36
C SER A 78 -59.74 53.36 -28.14
N GLU A 79 -59.86 52.14 -28.65
CA GLU A 79 -58.81 51.44 -29.40
C GLU A 79 -59.05 51.47 -30.92
N THR A 80 -60.18 52.04 -31.36
CA THR A 80 -60.44 52.23 -32.78
C THR A 80 -59.37 53.18 -33.35
N PRO A 81 -58.54 52.75 -34.32
CA PRO A 81 -57.46 53.59 -34.85
C PRO A 81 -58.03 54.86 -35.49
N SER A 82 -57.28 55.95 -35.56
CA SER A 82 -57.70 57.22 -36.19
C SER A 82 -56.63 57.69 -37.19
N PRO A 83 -56.98 58.14 -38.41
CA PRO A 83 -58.34 58.33 -38.97
C PRO A 83 -58.96 57.04 -39.52
N GLN A 84 -60.30 57.02 -39.65
CA GLN A 84 -61.07 55.92 -40.26
C GLN A 84 -62.03 56.42 -41.33
N THR A 85 -62.43 55.52 -42.22
CA THR A 85 -63.53 55.75 -43.16
C THR A 85 -64.84 55.21 -42.59
N LEU A 86 -65.97 55.70 -43.12
CA LEU A 86 -67.29 55.15 -42.79
C LEU A 86 -67.39 53.65 -43.11
N ASP A 87 -66.77 53.20 -44.20
CA ASP A 87 -66.79 51.79 -44.63
C ASP A 87 -66.10 50.89 -43.61
N THR A 88 -64.91 51.27 -43.13
CA THR A 88 -64.18 50.50 -42.11
C THR A 88 -64.97 50.46 -40.79
N LEU A 89 -65.58 51.58 -40.41
CA LEU A 89 -66.39 51.66 -39.19
C LEU A 89 -67.68 50.83 -39.26
N LEU A 90 -68.28 50.72 -40.44
CA LEU A 90 -69.44 49.86 -40.69
C LEU A 90 -69.04 48.38 -40.67
N ALA A 91 -67.91 48.03 -41.29
CA ALA A 91 -67.39 46.65 -41.29
C ALA A 91 -67.07 46.14 -39.88
N LEU A 92 -66.53 47.00 -39.00
CA LEU A 92 -66.28 46.67 -37.59
C LEU A 92 -67.57 46.48 -36.76
N GLY A 93 -68.71 46.96 -37.26
CA GLY A 93 -70.01 46.83 -36.62
C GLY A 93 -70.77 45.56 -37.00
N GLU A 94 -70.26 44.78 -37.96
CA GLU A 94 -70.85 43.53 -38.40
C GLU A 94 -70.70 42.44 -37.33
N PRO A 95 -71.75 41.63 -37.08
CA PRO A 95 -71.62 40.49 -36.18
C PRO A 95 -70.64 39.47 -36.76
N LEU A 96 -69.78 38.91 -35.91
CA LEU A 96 -68.86 37.83 -36.30
C LEU A 96 -69.62 36.68 -36.97
N LEU A 97 -69.04 36.16 -38.05
CA LEU A 97 -69.60 35.02 -38.76
C LEU A 97 -69.47 33.75 -37.89
N PRO A 98 -70.39 32.76 -38.03
CA PRO A 98 -70.30 31.52 -37.27
C PRO A 98 -68.94 30.81 -37.35
N ASP A 99 -68.26 30.85 -38.50
CA ASP A 99 -66.96 30.20 -38.73
C ASP A 99 -65.83 30.85 -37.91
N GLU A 100 -65.85 32.19 -37.76
CA GLU A 100 -64.88 32.92 -36.95
C GLU A 100 -65.04 32.58 -35.47
N ILE A 101 -66.28 32.42 -35.01
CA ILE A 101 -66.59 32.00 -33.65
C ILE A 101 -66.07 30.57 -33.39
N ILE A 102 -66.18 29.67 -34.38
CA ILE A 102 -65.64 28.31 -34.29
C ILE A 102 -64.10 28.35 -34.20
N ALA A 103 -63.44 29.13 -35.05
CA ALA A 103 -61.98 29.26 -35.04
C ALA A 103 -61.45 29.79 -33.70
N VAL A 104 -62.10 30.83 -33.14
CA VAL A 104 -61.74 31.37 -31.82
C VAL A 104 -61.92 30.33 -30.72
N LYS A 105 -63.03 29.57 -30.73
CA LYS A 105 -63.25 28.50 -29.74
C LYS A 105 -62.19 27.40 -29.83
N GLN A 106 -61.79 27.03 -31.04
CA GLN A 106 -60.75 26.03 -31.26
C GLN A 106 -59.40 26.52 -30.74
N LEU A 107 -59.01 27.78 -31.04
CA LEU A 107 -57.79 28.38 -30.51
C LEU A 107 -57.76 28.42 -28.99
N VAL A 108 -58.88 28.74 -28.34
CA VAL A 108 -58.97 28.72 -26.87
C VAL A 108 -58.80 27.30 -26.33
N ALA A 109 -59.39 26.30 -27.00
CA ALA A 109 -59.22 24.90 -26.60
C ALA A 109 -57.77 24.43 -26.75
N GLU A 110 -57.11 24.76 -27.88
CA GLU A 110 -55.71 24.46 -28.13
C GLU A 110 -54.78 25.17 -27.13
N ALA A 111 -55.03 26.44 -26.84
CA ALA A 111 -54.27 27.21 -25.84
C ALA A 111 -54.39 26.59 -24.44
N ASN A 112 -55.60 26.15 -24.05
CA ASN A 112 -55.80 25.47 -22.77
C ASN A 112 -55.09 24.10 -22.72
N ALA A 113 -55.14 23.33 -23.80
CA ALA A 113 -54.43 22.05 -23.89
C ALA A 113 -52.90 22.24 -23.82
N ALA A 114 -52.37 23.25 -24.51
CA ALA A 114 -50.96 23.60 -24.45
C ALA A 114 -50.55 24.04 -23.04
N ALA A 115 -51.37 24.87 -22.37
CA ALA A 115 -51.10 25.30 -20.99
C ALA A 115 -51.08 24.12 -20.02
N GLN A 116 -51.97 23.14 -20.19
CA GLN A 116 -51.96 21.91 -19.39
C GLN A 116 -50.68 21.09 -19.64
N SER A 117 -50.31 20.87 -20.90
CA SER A 117 -49.08 20.14 -21.25
C SER A 117 -47.85 20.80 -20.66
N VAL A 118 -47.74 22.13 -20.74
CA VAL A 118 -46.62 22.88 -20.14
C VAL A 118 -46.60 22.73 -18.62
N SER A 119 -47.77 22.70 -17.97
CA SER A 119 -47.84 22.47 -16.53
C SER A 119 -47.38 21.05 -16.14
N GLU A 120 -47.70 20.05 -16.95
CA GLU A 120 -47.27 18.66 -16.75
C GLU A 120 -45.75 18.54 -16.94
N ASP A 121 -45.20 19.14 -18.00
CA ASP A 121 -43.75 19.19 -18.26
C ASP A 121 -43.01 19.93 -17.13
N ALA A 122 -43.54 21.04 -16.64
CA ALA A 122 -42.95 21.79 -15.53
C ALA A 122 -42.88 20.93 -14.25
N ASN A 123 -43.93 20.15 -13.97
CA ASN A 123 -43.93 19.21 -12.85
C ASN A 123 -42.89 18.10 -13.05
N LYS A 124 -42.76 17.56 -14.27
CA LYS A 124 -41.77 16.53 -14.57
C LYS A 124 -40.34 17.06 -14.41
N VAL A 125 -40.06 18.26 -14.90
CA VAL A 125 -38.76 18.93 -14.72
C VAL A 125 -38.43 19.16 -13.24
N ALA A 126 -39.43 19.52 -12.42
CA ALA A 126 -39.23 19.66 -10.98
C ALA A 126 -38.85 18.34 -10.32
N GLN A 127 -39.53 17.24 -10.67
CA GLN A 127 -39.21 15.89 -10.18
C GLN A 127 -37.81 15.44 -10.61
N ASP A 128 -37.46 15.64 -11.88
CA ASP A 128 -36.15 15.26 -12.42
C ASP A 128 -35.03 16.07 -11.74
N LYS A 129 -35.28 17.34 -11.42
CA LYS A 129 -34.33 18.18 -10.66
C LYS A 129 -34.10 17.62 -9.25
N ASP A 130 -35.15 17.19 -8.56
CA ASP A 130 -35.03 16.59 -7.23
C ASP A 130 -34.29 15.25 -7.27
N GLU A 131 -34.55 14.42 -8.28
CA GLU A 131 -33.84 13.15 -8.49
C GLU A 131 -32.35 13.39 -8.78
N VAL A 132 -32.02 14.36 -9.63
CA VAL A 132 -30.62 14.76 -9.90
C VAL A 132 -29.93 15.24 -8.64
N ALA A 133 -30.60 15.98 -7.76
CA ALA A 133 -30.04 16.43 -6.50
C ALA A 133 -29.72 15.23 -5.57
N GLN A 134 -30.65 14.27 -5.44
CA GLN A 134 -30.44 13.05 -4.65
C GLN A 134 -29.30 12.18 -5.20
N ASN A 135 -29.25 12.02 -6.52
CA ASN A 135 -28.17 11.29 -7.19
C ASN A 135 -26.83 11.98 -6.99
N THR A 136 -26.78 13.31 -7.03
CA THR A 136 -25.57 14.09 -6.75
C THR A 136 -25.06 13.86 -5.32
N GLN A 137 -25.96 13.88 -4.33
CA GLN A 137 -25.59 13.55 -2.95
C GLN A 137 -25.05 12.13 -2.82
N THR A 138 -25.74 11.16 -3.41
CA THR A 138 -25.32 9.74 -3.39
C THR A 138 -23.94 9.55 -4.02
N VAL A 139 -23.67 10.21 -5.14
CA VAL A 139 -22.35 10.17 -5.80
C VAL A 139 -21.28 10.78 -4.89
N SER A 140 -21.56 11.89 -4.21
CA SER A 140 -20.64 12.50 -3.26
C SER A 140 -20.31 11.56 -2.09
N GLU A 141 -21.31 10.90 -1.51
CA GLU A 141 -21.13 9.93 -0.41
C GLU A 141 -20.28 8.73 -0.87
N LYS A 142 -20.59 8.16 -2.04
CA LYS A 142 -19.80 7.07 -2.62
C LYS A 142 -18.36 7.50 -2.94
N THR A 143 -18.16 8.73 -3.37
CA THR A 143 -16.83 9.28 -3.63
C THR A 143 -16.01 9.31 -2.34
N GLN A 144 -16.60 9.74 -1.22
CA GLN A 144 -15.93 9.73 0.07
C GLN A 144 -15.58 8.31 0.53
N ILE A 145 -16.49 7.34 0.37
CA ILE A 145 -16.23 5.92 0.68
C ILE A 145 -15.05 5.39 -0.13
N VAL A 146 -14.95 5.74 -1.42
CA VAL A 146 -13.83 5.32 -2.28
C VAL A 146 -12.52 5.94 -1.81
N VAL A 147 -12.52 7.22 -1.43
CA VAL A 147 -11.34 7.90 -0.88
C VAL A 147 -10.87 7.24 0.41
N ASP A 148 -11.79 6.94 1.33
CA ASP A 148 -11.45 6.27 2.60
C ASP A 148 -10.93 4.85 2.38
N ALA A 149 -11.53 4.11 1.44
CA ALA A 149 -11.06 2.78 1.04
C ALA A 149 -9.65 2.85 0.42
N GLN A 150 -9.36 3.87 -0.40
CA GLN A 150 -8.05 4.08 -1.00
C GLN A 150 -6.99 4.36 0.08
N SER A 151 -7.29 5.22 1.06
CA SER A 151 -6.40 5.48 2.21
C SER A 151 -6.09 4.20 2.99
N ASN A 152 -7.12 3.39 3.30
CA ASN A 152 -6.94 2.11 3.98
C ASN A 152 -6.06 1.13 3.19
N VAL A 153 -6.19 1.09 1.87
CA VAL A 153 -5.34 0.25 1.00
C VAL A 153 -3.89 0.72 1.05
N ILE A 154 -3.63 2.03 1.04
CA ILE A 154 -2.29 2.60 1.14
C ILE A 154 -1.64 2.25 2.47
N GLU A 155 -2.36 2.39 3.59
CA GLU A 155 -1.85 2.03 4.93
C GLU A 155 -1.51 0.54 5.02
N LYS A 156 -2.40 -0.33 4.52
CA LYS A 156 -2.13 -1.78 4.49
C LYS A 156 -0.93 -2.12 3.61
N ALA A 157 -0.75 -1.45 2.47
CA ALA A 157 0.41 -1.66 1.62
C ALA A 157 1.71 -1.28 2.33
N GLN A 158 1.73 -0.17 3.07
CA GLN A 158 2.88 0.22 3.90
C GLN A 158 3.16 -0.80 4.99
N GLN A 159 2.12 -1.29 5.68
CA GLN A 159 2.29 -2.34 6.70
C GLN A 159 2.85 -3.64 6.12
N VAL A 160 2.40 -4.05 4.93
CA VAL A 160 2.94 -5.22 4.22
C VAL A 160 4.42 -5.01 3.87
N ALA A 161 4.82 -3.81 3.44
CA ALA A 161 6.22 -3.50 3.15
C ALA A 161 7.09 -3.63 4.41
N THR A 162 6.70 -3.01 5.53
CA THR A 162 7.43 -3.12 6.81
C THR A 162 7.51 -4.56 7.32
N ASN A 163 6.42 -5.33 7.21
CA ASN A 163 6.42 -6.74 7.59
C ASN A 163 7.37 -7.55 6.70
N THR A 164 7.44 -7.25 5.41
CA THR A 164 8.35 -7.92 4.47
C THR A 164 9.82 -7.64 4.84
N GLU A 165 10.16 -6.40 5.16
CA GLU A 165 11.50 -6.03 5.66
C GLU A 165 11.85 -6.79 6.95
N THR A 166 10.93 -6.83 7.91
CA THR A 166 11.11 -7.56 9.17
C THR A 166 11.33 -9.06 8.93
N VAL A 167 10.60 -9.67 8.01
CA VAL A 167 10.76 -11.09 7.64
C VAL A 167 12.13 -11.33 7.01
N ASN A 168 12.60 -10.43 6.15
CA ASN A 168 13.92 -10.54 5.53
C ASN A 168 15.05 -10.46 6.57
N GLU A 169 14.98 -9.52 7.51
CA GLU A 169 15.95 -9.39 8.61
C GLU A 169 16.00 -10.66 9.49
N LYS A 170 14.83 -11.19 9.85
CA LYS A 170 14.75 -12.44 10.62
C LYS A 170 15.28 -13.63 9.84
N THR A 171 15.02 -13.68 8.54
CA THR A 171 15.55 -14.73 7.66
C THR A 171 17.07 -14.70 7.63
N GLN A 172 17.67 -13.51 7.50
CA GLN A 172 19.13 -13.37 7.56
C GLN A 172 19.70 -13.81 8.91
N THR A 173 19.05 -13.41 10.01
CA THR A 173 19.45 -13.82 11.36
C THR A 173 19.44 -15.34 11.53
N VAL A 174 18.44 -16.03 10.96
CA VAL A 174 18.36 -17.50 11.00
C VAL A 174 19.47 -18.14 10.16
N LEU A 175 19.79 -17.59 8.98
CA LEU A 175 20.88 -18.07 8.15
C LEU A 175 22.24 -17.94 8.84
N ASP A 176 22.48 -16.81 9.51
CA ASP A 176 23.72 -16.58 10.26
C ASP A 176 23.83 -17.57 11.44
N ALA A 177 22.73 -17.78 12.18
CA ALA A 177 22.68 -18.76 13.25
C ALA A 177 22.91 -20.21 12.74
N GLN A 178 22.39 -20.54 11.55
CA GLN A 178 22.62 -21.84 10.92
C GLN A 178 24.09 -22.04 10.56
N ALA A 179 24.75 -21.01 10.05
CA ALA A 179 26.19 -21.04 9.74
C ALA A 179 27.01 -21.25 11.03
N ASP A 180 26.69 -20.53 12.10
CA ASP A 180 27.34 -20.68 13.41
C ASP A 180 27.19 -22.09 14.00
N VAL A 181 25.98 -22.66 13.93
CA VAL A 181 25.72 -24.03 14.37
C VAL A 181 26.54 -25.03 13.56
N THR A 182 26.62 -24.84 12.24
CA THR A 182 27.42 -25.70 11.36
C THR A 182 28.91 -25.62 11.70
N ALA A 183 29.44 -24.42 11.93
CA ALA A 183 30.83 -24.21 12.32
C ALA A 183 31.15 -24.89 13.67
N LYS A 184 30.26 -24.73 14.67
CA LYS A 184 30.40 -25.39 15.97
C LYS A 184 30.33 -26.91 15.87
N ALA A 185 29.44 -27.45 15.04
CA ALA A 185 29.35 -28.90 14.82
C ALA A 185 30.64 -29.46 14.22
N ASN A 186 31.24 -28.77 13.25
CA ASN A 186 32.53 -29.15 12.68
C ASN A 186 33.65 -29.10 13.72
N GLN A 187 33.69 -28.04 14.55
CA GLN A 187 34.68 -27.94 15.63
C GLN A 187 34.56 -29.11 16.62
N VAL A 188 33.34 -29.44 17.06
CA VAL A 188 33.09 -30.58 17.96
C VAL A 188 33.56 -31.89 17.33
N ALA A 189 33.34 -32.08 16.02
CA ALA A 189 33.82 -33.28 15.33
C ALA A 189 35.35 -33.35 15.30
N SER A 190 36.04 -32.24 15.04
CA SER A 190 37.50 -32.15 15.09
C SER A 190 38.04 -32.40 16.50
N ASP A 191 37.43 -31.81 17.53
CA ASP A 191 37.82 -32.02 18.93
C ASP A 191 37.66 -33.49 19.32
N ALA A 192 36.57 -34.14 18.90
CA ALA A 192 36.35 -35.56 19.14
C ALA A 192 37.42 -36.45 18.49
N GLN A 193 37.86 -36.12 17.27
CA GLN A 193 38.98 -36.80 16.62
C GLN A 193 40.28 -36.61 17.39
N GLN A 194 40.56 -35.39 17.85
CA GLN A 194 41.76 -35.10 18.65
C GLN A 194 41.77 -35.90 19.95
N VAL A 195 40.65 -35.93 20.69
CA VAL A 195 40.51 -36.73 21.92
C VAL A 195 40.76 -38.21 21.65
N SER A 196 40.29 -38.74 20.51
CA SER A 196 40.56 -40.13 20.14
C SER A 196 42.05 -40.40 19.89
N SER A 197 42.75 -39.49 19.22
CA SER A 197 44.21 -39.57 18.99
C SER A 197 45.00 -39.46 20.30
N ASP A 198 44.61 -38.53 21.17
CA ASP A 198 45.25 -38.36 22.49
C ASP A 198 45.06 -39.62 23.35
N LYS A 199 43.86 -40.21 23.32
CA LYS A 199 43.59 -41.49 24.00
C LYS A 199 44.51 -42.60 23.50
N GLN A 200 44.76 -42.70 22.20
CA GLN A 200 45.67 -43.71 21.65
C GLN A 200 47.10 -43.47 22.13
N THR A 201 47.57 -42.21 22.07
CA THR A 201 48.90 -41.82 22.59
C THR A 201 49.08 -42.21 24.06
N VAL A 202 48.06 -42.01 24.90
CA VAL A 202 48.09 -42.40 26.31
C VAL A 202 48.15 -43.92 26.48
N LEU A 203 47.43 -44.69 25.66
CA LEU A 203 47.49 -46.16 25.70
C LEU A 203 48.88 -46.68 25.30
N ASP A 204 49.48 -46.10 24.28
CA ASP A 204 50.82 -46.46 23.82
C ASP A 204 51.86 -46.15 24.91
N ALA A 205 51.81 -44.95 25.49
CA ALA A 205 52.68 -44.57 26.61
C ALA A 205 52.51 -45.50 27.83
N LYS A 206 51.29 -45.94 28.13
CA LYS A 206 51.03 -46.91 29.20
C LYS A 206 51.67 -48.27 28.90
N SER A 207 51.61 -48.72 27.65
CA SER A 207 52.26 -49.95 27.21
C SER A 207 53.78 -49.87 27.39
N ASP A 208 54.39 -48.75 26.96
CA ASP A 208 55.82 -48.51 27.10
C ASP A 208 56.27 -48.49 28.57
N VAL A 209 55.52 -47.83 29.45
CA VAL A 209 55.79 -47.84 30.90
C VAL A 209 55.73 -49.26 31.46
N THR A 210 54.76 -50.06 31.04
CA THR A 210 54.63 -51.46 31.47
C THR A 210 55.84 -52.29 31.01
N ALA A 211 56.26 -52.13 29.76
CA ALA A 211 57.43 -52.81 29.22
C ALA A 211 58.72 -52.44 29.98
N LYS A 212 58.93 -51.15 30.24
CA LYS A 212 60.07 -50.67 31.05
C LYS A 212 60.04 -51.20 32.48
N ALA A 213 58.87 -51.25 33.11
CA ALA A 213 58.74 -51.80 34.46
C ALA A 213 59.14 -53.29 34.51
N ASN A 214 58.73 -54.08 33.51
CA ASN A 214 59.13 -55.49 33.39
C ASN A 214 60.65 -55.63 33.16
N GLN A 215 61.24 -54.76 32.33
CA GLN A 215 62.69 -54.75 32.12
C GLN A 215 63.44 -54.46 33.42
N VAL A 216 63.02 -53.44 34.17
CA VAL A 216 63.62 -53.10 35.47
C VAL A 216 63.52 -54.27 36.46
N ALA A 217 62.40 -54.98 36.48
CA ALA A 217 62.25 -56.17 37.32
C ALA A 217 63.22 -57.29 36.93
N SER A 218 63.39 -57.55 35.63
CA SER A 218 64.35 -58.52 35.10
C SER A 218 65.80 -58.13 35.44
N ASP A 219 66.15 -56.85 35.25
CA ASP A 219 67.48 -56.34 35.57
C ASP A 219 67.77 -56.46 37.07
N ALA A 220 66.79 -56.18 37.93
CA ALA A 220 66.92 -56.34 39.38
C ALA A 220 67.16 -57.81 39.78
N GLN A 221 66.48 -58.76 39.13
CA GLN A 221 66.74 -60.18 39.34
C GLN A 221 68.16 -60.56 38.93
N GLN A 222 68.61 -60.12 37.75
CA GLN A 222 69.96 -60.38 37.27
C GLN A 222 71.04 -59.81 38.22
N VAL A 223 70.81 -58.61 38.75
CA VAL A 223 71.70 -58.00 39.76
C VAL A 223 71.76 -58.87 41.03
N SER A 224 70.62 -59.40 41.50
CA SER A 224 70.57 -60.30 42.66
C SER A 224 71.31 -61.62 42.42
N GLU A 225 71.17 -62.20 41.24
CA GLU A 225 71.90 -63.42 40.83
C GLU A 225 73.41 -63.15 40.79
N ASN A 226 73.83 -62.05 40.15
CA ASN A 226 75.23 -61.65 40.10
C ASN A 226 75.81 -61.39 41.49
N ALA A 227 75.05 -60.73 42.39
CA ALA A 227 75.49 -60.50 43.77
C ALA A 227 75.68 -61.82 44.54
N SER A 228 74.81 -62.80 44.29
CA SER A 228 74.93 -64.14 44.89
C SER A 228 76.18 -64.87 44.36
N GLN A 229 76.45 -64.78 43.06
CA GLN A 229 77.66 -65.36 42.47
C GLN A 229 78.93 -64.71 43.04
N VAL A 230 78.97 -63.38 43.14
CA VAL A 230 80.10 -62.66 43.75
C VAL A 230 80.35 -63.11 45.20
N ALA A 231 79.29 -63.39 45.97
CA ALA A 231 79.43 -63.90 47.33
C ALA A 231 80.04 -65.32 47.37
N LEU A 232 79.66 -66.21 46.44
CA LEU A 232 80.24 -67.55 46.30
C LEU A 232 81.71 -67.48 45.87
N ASP A 233 82.02 -66.63 44.88
CA ASP A 233 83.39 -66.41 44.41
C ASP A 233 84.27 -65.86 45.55
N LYS A 234 83.74 -64.92 46.35
CA LYS A 234 84.43 -64.43 47.55
C LYS A 234 84.69 -65.55 48.56
N GLY A 235 83.71 -66.41 48.85
CA GLY A 235 83.89 -67.55 49.76
C GLY A 235 85.00 -68.49 49.27
N SER A 236 85.02 -68.80 47.97
CA SER A 236 86.07 -69.62 47.35
C SER A 236 87.46 -68.98 47.45
N VAL A 237 87.55 -67.65 47.29
CA VAL A 237 88.80 -66.89 47.48
C VAL A 237 89.26 -66.90 48.94
N ASP A 238 88.34 -66.74 49.89
CA ASP A 238 88.63 -66.78 51.32
C ASP A 238 89.14 -68.18 51.73
N GLU A 239 88.51 -69.27 51.25
CA GLU A 239 88.98 -70.66 51.44
C GLU A 239 90.40 -70.87 50.88
N ALA A 240 90.64 -70.43 49.63
CA ALA A 240 91.96 -70.53 49.02
C ALA A 240 93.02 -69.73 49.81
N ALA A 241 92.66 -68.59 50.39
CA ALA A 241 93.55 -67.81 51.23
C ALA A 241 93.90 -68.54 52.55
N GLU A 242 92.94 -69.24 53.17
CA GLU A 242 93.19 -70.10 54.35
C GLU A 242 94.08 -71.29 54.03
N GLU A 243 93.88 -71.95 52.88
CA GLU A 243 94.75 -73.04 52.41
C GLU A 243 96.19 -72.54 52.20
N ILE A 244 96.37 -71.38 51.55
CA ILE A 244 97.68 -70.76 51.36
C ILE A 244 98.34 -70.44 52.71
N ALA A 245 97.59 -69.85 53.65
CA ALA A 245 98.12 -69.54 54.99
C ALA A 245 98.56 -70.81 55.74
N THR A 246 97.77 -71.88 55.65
CA THR A 246 98.11 -73.20 56.22
C THR A 246 99.36 -73.77 55.57
N ALA A 247 99.44 -73.74 54.23
CA ALA A 247 100.63 -74.19 53.49
C ALA A 247 101.88 -73.39 53.87
N GLN A 248 101.76 -72.07 54.01
CA GLN A 248 102.85 -71.20 54.49
C GLN A 248 103.32 -71.59 55.89
N ALA A 249 102.40 -71.90 56.82
CA ALA A 249 102.76 -72.36 58.17
C ALA A 249 103.51 -73.70 58.14
N VAL A 250 103.05 -74.68 57.35
CA VAL A 250 103.74 -75.97 57.16
C VAL A 250 105.14 -75.78 56.57
N ILE A 251 105.27 -74.94 55.54
CA ILE A 251 106.58 -74.60 54.96
C ILE A 251 107.50 -73.97 56.01
N GLY A 252 106.98 -73.02 56.82
CA GLY A 252 107.72 -72.42 57.93
C GLY A 252 108.27 -73.44 58.91
N THR A 253 107.43 -74.37 59.40
CA THR A 253 107.87 -75.45 60.30
C THR A 253 108.91 -76.37 59.66
N SER A 254 108.79 -76.64 58.35
CA SER A 254 109.75 -77.44 57.61
C SER A 254 111.11 -76.73 57.49
N ILE A 255 111.09 -75.41 57.24
CA ILE A 255 112.28 -74.56 57.22
C ILE A 255 112.96 -74.56 58.60
N ASP A 256 112.21 -74.40 59.68
CA ASP A 256 112.74 -74.48 61.06
C ASP A 256 113.40 -75.84 61.33
N GLY A 257 112.76 -76.93 60.87
CA GLY A 257 113.33 -78.28 60.94
C GLY A 257 114.64 -78.43 60.16
N VAL A 258 114.75 -77.83 58.96
CA VAL A 258 115.99 -77.79 58.18
C VAL A 258 117.08 -77.02 58.93
N TYR A 259 116.75 -75.86 59.51
CA TYR A 259 117.69 -75.09 60.33
C TYR A 259 118.17 -75.86 61.57
N ALA A 260 117.26 -76.55 62.27
CA ALA A 260 117.59 -77.38 63.43
C ALA A 260 118.50 -78.56 63.05
N ASN A 261 118.20 -79.25 61.94
CA ASN A 261 119.03 -80.32 61.40
C ASN A 261 120.42 -79.79 61.00
N ALA A 262 120.50 -78.65 60.33
CA ALA A 262 121.76 -78.02 59.97
C ALA A 262 122.60 -77.68 61.23
N ALA A 263 121.98 -77.11 62.27
CA ALA A 263 122.64 -76.83 63.54
C ALA A 263 123.14 -78.10 64.25
N ALA A 264 122.35 -79.19 64.22
CA ALA A 264 122.74 -80.49 64.75
C ALA A 264 123.95 -81.07 63.98
N ILE A 265 123.97 -80.97 62.65
CA ILE A 265 125.10 -81.39 61.81
C ILE A 265 126.37 -80.59 62.17
N VAL A 266 126.26 -79.27 62.33
CA VAL A 266 127.40 -78.44 62.75
C VAL A 266 127.93 -78.88 64.12
N SER A 267 127.04 -79.13 65.09
CA SER A 267 127.42 -79.61 66.42
C SER A 267 128.06 -81.02 66.39
N LEU A 268 127.54 -81.93 65.58
CA LEU A 268 128.13 -83.25 65.31
C LEU A 268 129.52 -83.11 64.70
N ASN A 269 129.69 -82.24 63.71
CA ASN A 269 130.98 -81.98 63.08
C ASN A 269 132.00 -81.42 64.09
N ASP A 270 131.58 -80.48 64.94
CA ASP A 270 132.41 -79.93 66.02
C ASP A 270 132.78 -81.00 67.07
N THR A 271 131.86 -81.93 67.36
CA THR A 271 132.10 -83.08 68.23
C THR A 271 133.07 -84.09 67.60
N ILE A 272 132.94 -84.38 66.31
CA ILE A 272 133.86 -85.24 65.56
C ILE A 272 135.26 -84.64 65.57
N LEU A 273 135.40 -83.33 65.33
CA LEU A 273 136.67 -82.60 65.40
C LEU A 273 137.31 -82.64 66.80
N ARG A 274 136.51 -82.68 67.87
CA ARG A 274 137.00 -82.86 69.25
C ARG A 274 137.43 -84.29 69.58
N LEU A 275 136.72 -85.31 69.09
CA LEU A 275 137.01 -86.73 69.34
C LEU A 275 138.12 -87.28 68.45
N HIS A 276 138.20 -86.81 67.21
CA HIS A 276 139.28 -87.04 66.27
C HIS A 276 139.88 -85.68 65.90
N PRO A 277 140.73 -85.08 66.76
CA PRO A 277 141.58 -84.02 66.29
C PRO A 277 142.35 -84.59 65.10
N ILE A 278 142.15 -84.01 63.92
CA ILE A 278 143.07 -84.21 62.82
C ILE A 278 144.37 -83.58 63.32
N TYR A 279 145.17 -84.42 63.96
CA TYR A 279 146.60 -84.22 64.04
C TYR A 279 147.09 -84.26 62.59
N GLU A 280 147.03 -83.12 61.89
CA GLU A 280 148.14 -82.79 61.00
C GLU A 280 149.29 -82.36 61.91
N ALA A 281 149.84 -83.36 62.59
CA ALA A 281 151.24 -83.39 62.88
C ALA A 281 151.93 -83.92 61.61
N GLU A 282 152.82 -83.08 61.09
CA GLU A 282 154.15 -83.48 60.60
C GLU A 282 154.20 -84.42 59.39
N GLU A 283 154.39 -83.83 58.21
CA GLU A 283 155.75 -83.61 57.65
C GLU A 283 155.84 -82.27 56.91
#